data_AF-A0A7X6I948-F1
#
_entry.id   AF-A0A7X6I948-F1
#
_cell.length_a   1.000
_cell.length_b   1.000
_cell.length_c   1.000
_cell.angle_alpha   90.00
_cell.angle_beta   90.00
_cell.angle_gamma   90.00
#
_symmetry.space_group_name_H-M   'P 1'
#
loop_
_entity.id
_entity.type
_entity.pdbx_description
1 polymer ?
#
loop_
_entity_poly.entity_id
_entity_poly.type
_entity_poly.pdbx_seq_one_letter_code
_entity_poly.pdbx_strand_id
1 'polypeptide(L)'
;MPASAVLGLTAAVLAAHVWLLHRSPPRIQPAPALRPAAFSTRGIVATPPPAVAAPAVTAAAPPSTSPAPPRPAARLPASPRARSSAVPPAVPQEPAPAAAVATSVKIPPSVLLQYQVTMQVRQQASLGTSELTWRHDGNSYEARFETASPSSPRPRVQHSAGSIGSRGLEPARFGDRGRGEQAAHFDRAGQRVVFSNNRPAAPLAPGAQDRLSILLQLAALVAGTPDRFPAGAEVVVQTATAREAGPWVFTVDGPEQLQLPGGELGTVKLTRPPRGEFDQRLEVWLAPGQAYVPVRLRLTQPNGDWADHQWLATDRR
;
A
#
# COMPACT_ATOMS: atom_id res chain seq x y z
N MET A 1 53.50 -40.13 -2.97
CA MET A 1 54.01 -38.75 -3.07
C MET A 1 55.25 -38.66 -2.18
N PRO A 2 56.44 -38.35 -2.70
CA PRO A 2 57.64 -38.31 -1.87
C PRO A 2 57.52 -37.18 -0.83
N ALA A 3 57.89 -37.45 0.42
CA ALA A 3 57.73 -36.52 1.56
C ALA A 3 58.36 -35.13 1.33
N SER A 4 59.35 -35.04 0.44
CA SER A 4 59.98 -33.82 -0.03
C SER A 4 59.04 -32.88 -0.79
N ALA A 5 58.02 -33.39 -1.50
CA ALA A 5 57.03 -32.57 -2.21
C ALA A 5 56.04 -31.89 -1.26
N VAL A 6 55.68 -32.55 -0.16
CA VAL A 6 54.76 -32.00 0.85
C VAL A 6 55.43 -30.89 1.64
N LEU A 7 56.70 -31.09 2.05
CA LEU A 7 57.51 -30.09 2.73
C LEU A 7 57.70 -28.81 1.89
N GLY A 8 57.96 -28.95 0.59
CA GLY A 8 58.08 -27.81 -0.33
C GLY A 8 56.80 -27.00 -0.45
N LEU A 9 55.64 -27.66 -0.51
CA LEU A 9 54.34 -27.00 -0.59
C LEU A 9 54.02 -26.22 0.70
N THR A 10 54.26 -26.81 1.86
CA THR A 10 54.04 -26.13 3.15
C THR A 10 54.94 -24.90 3.33
N ALA A 11 56.20 -24.97 2.90
CA ALA A 11 57.11 -23.83 2.96
C ALA A 11 56.64 -22.68 2.04
N ALA A 12 56.16 -23.00 0.83
CA ALA A 12 55.62 -22.01 -0.10
C ALA A 12 54.35 -21.32 0.44
N VAL A 13 53.45 -22.09 1.07
CA VAL A 13 52.22 -21.54 1.66
C VAL A 13 52.53 -20.63 2.86
N LEU A 14 53.48 -21.00 3.72
CA LEU A 14 53.93 -20.16 4.82
C LEU A 14 54.56 -18.85 4.32
N ALA A 15 55.42 -18.93 3.30
CA ALA A 15 56.02 -17.74 2.70
C ALA A 15 54.96 -16.80 2.09
N ALA A 16 53.93 -17.34 1.44
CA ALA A 16 52.83 -16.55 0.90
C ALA A 16 52.00 -15.86 2.00
N HIS A 17 51.73 -16.54 3.12
CA HIS A 17 51.00 -15.94 4.25
C HIS A 17 51.81 -14.83 4.92
N VAL A 18 53.11 -15.03 5.14
CA VAL A 18 53.99 -14.01 5.70
C VAL A 18 54.03 -12.79 4.78
N TRP A 19 54.15 -12.98 3.46
CA TRP A 19 54.15 -11.88 2.50
C TRP A 19 52.82 -11.11 2.48
N LEU A 20 51.68 -11.80 2.62
CA LEU A 20 50.37 -11.16 2.67
C LEU A 20 50.19 -10.31 3.94
N LEU A 21 50.71 -10.79 5.07
CA LEU A 21 50.62 -10.08 6.36
C LEU A 21 51.55 -8.86 6.45
N HIS A 22 52.63 -8.82 5.66
CA HIS A 22 53.55 -7.68 5.60
C HIS A 22 53.15 -6.62 4.54
N ARG A 23 52.05 -6.82 3.81
CA ARG A 23 51.51 -5.77 2.93
C ARG A 23 50.71 -4.76 3.75
N SER A 24 51.28 -3.57 3.92
CA SER A 24 50.59 -2.42 4.52
C SER A 24 49.25 -2.15 3.79
N PRO A 25 48.16 -1.84 4.52
CA PRO A 25 46.89 -1.49 3.88
C PRO A 25 47.07 -0.19 3.07
N PRO A 26 46.35 -0.04 1.95
CA PRO A 26 46.36 1.22 1.21
C PRO A 26 45.84 2.34 2.11
N ARG A 27 46.63 3.40 2.29
CA ARG A 27 46.19 4.63 2.96
C ARG A 27 45.03 5.22 2.18
N ILE A 28 43.81 5.12 2.72
CA ILE A 28 42.67 5.87 2.21
C ILE A 28 42.91 7.33 2.59
N GLN A 29 43.22 8.14 1.58
CA GLN A 29 43.38 9.57 1.73
C GLN A 29 41.98 10.18 1.90
N PRO A 30 41.69 10.94 2.98
CA PRO A 30 40.40 11.59 3.12
C PRO A 30 40.22 12.60 1.98
N ALA A 31 39.05 12.57 1.35
CA ALA A 31 38.69 13.51 0.30
C ALA A 31 38.76 14.95 0.84
N PRO A 32 39.24 15.93 0.04
CA PRO A 32 39.29 17.33 0.48
C PRO A 32 37.88 17.83 0.79
N ALA A 33 37.72 18.48 1.94
CA ALA A 33 36.47 19.11 2.32
C ALA A 33 36.10 20.19 1.29
N LEU A 34 34.99 19.97 0.58
CA LEU A 34 34.40 20.97 -0.30
C LEU A 34 33.94 22.15 0.56
N ARG A 35 34.61 23.30 0.39
CA ARG A 35 34.16 24.57 0.97
C ARG A 35 32.77 24.88 0.41
N PRO A 36 31.79 25.30 1.23
CA PRO A 36 30.50 25.75 0.71
C PRO A 36 30.74 26.99 -0.16
N ALA A 37 30.46 26.86 -1.46
CA ALA A 37 30.37 28.02 -2.35
C ALA A 37 29.21 28.88 -1.86
N ALA A 38 29.49 30.16 -1.60
CA ALA A 38 28.49 31.15 -1.25
C ALA A 38 27.40 31.19 -2.34
N PHE A 39 26.14 31.00 -1.94
CA PHE A 39 25.00 31.17 -2.82
C PHE A 39 24.89 32.64 -3.22
N SER A 40 25.18 32.95 -4.47
CA SER A 40 24.89 34.25 -5.07
C SER A 40 23.41 34.30 -5.43
N THR A 41 22.61 34.97 -4.59
CA THR A 41 21.20 35.23 -4.88
C THR A 41 21.12 36.31 -5.95
N ARG A 42 20.84 35.90 -7.19
CA ARG A 42 20.43 36.83 -8.24
C ARG A 42 18.93 37.07 -8.06
N GLY A 43 18.57 38.26 -7.59
CA GLY A 43 17.17 38.67 -7.47
C GLY A 43 16.49 38.69 -8.83
N ILE A 44 15.46 37.87 -9.02
CA ILE A 44 14.55 37.97 -10.15
C ILE A 44 13.49 38.99 -9.75
N VAL A 45 13.62 40.21 -10.26
CA VAL A 45 12.54 41.19 -10.25
C VAL A 45 11.46 40.66 -11.18
N ALA A 46 10.31 40.29 -10.62
CA ALA A 46 9.14 39.90 -11.38
C ALA A 46 8.54 41.14 -12.06
N THR A 47 8.68 41.21 -13.38
CA THR A 47 7.94 42.18 -14.21
C THR A 47 6.46 41.79 -14.20
N PRO A 48 5.52 42.73 -13.95
CA PRO A 48 4.09 42.43 -13.91
C PRO A 48 3.56 42.05 -15.31
N PRO A 49 2.58 41.13 -15.40
CA PRO A 49 1.97 40.76 -16.67
C PRO A 49 1.13 41.91 -17.24
N PRO A 50 1.16 42.15 -18.56
CA PRO A 50 0.28 43.13 -19.19
C PRO A 50 -1.17 42.67 -19.11
N ALA A 51 -2.03 43.56 -18.62
CA ALA A 51 -3.48 43.45 -18.70
C ALA A 51 -3.89 43.48 -20.19
N VAL A 52 -4.54 42.41 -20.65
CA VAL A 52 -5.24 42.40 -21.93
C VAL A 52 -6.73 42.26 -21.66
N ALA A 53 -7.43 43.23 -22.23
CA ALA A 53 -8.85 43.52 -22.14
C ALA A 53 -9.77 42.35 -22.48
N ALA A 54 -10.89 42.32 -21.78
CA ALA A 54 -12.11 41.66 -22.22
C ALA A 54 -12.70 42.39 -23.45
N PRO A 55 -13.26 41.65 -24.41
CA PRO A 55 -14.44 42.06 -25.14
C PRO A 55 -15.60 41.12 -24.76
N ALA A 56 -16.67 41.67 -24.19
CA ALA A 56 -17.82 42.20 -24.91
C ALA A 56 -18.82 41.10 -25.29
N VAL A 57 -19.92 41.16 -24.54
CA VAL A 57 -21.25 40.62 -24.74
C VAL A 57 -21.61 40.45 -26.23
N THR A 58 -22.13 39.28 -26.58
CA THR A 58 -23.12 39.17 -27.65
C THR A 58 -24.29 38.34 -27.12
N ALA A 59 -25.38 39.05 -26.88
CA ALA A 59 -26.70 38.48 -26.71
C ALA A 59 -27.21 37.97 -28.06
N ALA A 60 -27.74 36.75 -28.09
CA ALA A 60 -28.72 36.33 -29.09
C ALA A 60 -29.78 35.49 -28.37
N ALA A 61 -31.02 35.90 -28.56
CA ALA A 61 -32.23 35.50 -27.86
C ALA A 61 -32.76 34.10 -28.28
N PRO A 62 -33.66 33.49 -27.48
CA PRO A 62 -34.46 32.29 -27.84
C PRO A 62 -35.60 32.71 -28.81
N PRO A 63 -36.62 31.89 -29.20
CA PRO A 63 -37.05 30.57 -28.73
C PRO A 63 -37.44 29.57 -29.84
N SER A 64 -37.79 28.33 -29.47
CA SER A 64 -38.88 27.57 -30.11
C SER A 64 -39.31 26.40 -29.23
N THR A 65 -40.32 26.68 -28.42
CA THR A 65 -41.26 25.72 -27.85
C THR A 65 -42.11 25.09 -28.96
N SER A 66 -42.30 23.78 -28.95
CA SER A 66 -43.64 23.20 -29.10
C SER A 66 -43.66 21.71 -28.72
N PRO A 67 -44.43 21.33 -27.69
CA PRO A 67 -44.81 19.95 -27.38
C PRO A 67 -46.24 19.64 -27.85
N ALA A 68 -46.53 18.40 -28.25
CA ALA A 68 -47.85 17.74 -28.19
C ALA A 68 -47.81 16.37 -28.93
N PRO A 69 -48.82 15.48 -28.80
CA PRO A 69 -49.36 14.85 -27.58
C PRO A 69 -49.56 13.31 -27.79
N PRO A 70 -49.85 12.52 -26.74
CA PRO A 70 -50.37 11.15 -26.89
C PRO A 70 -51.91 11.11 -26.77
N ARG A 71 -52.59 10.31 -27.59
CA ARG A 71 -54.04 10.02 -27.45
C ARG A 71 -54.50 8.78 -28.25
N PRO A 72 -55.70 8.20 -28.00
CA PRO A 72 -55.91 7.15 -27.00
C PRO A 72 -56.74 5.94 -27.52
N ALA A 73 -56.82 4.91 -26.66
CA ALA A 73 -57.97 4.04 -26.33
C ALA A 73 -58.89 3.43 -27.42
N ALA A 74 -59.01 2.10 -27.40
CA ALA A 74 -60.28 1.35 -27.52
C ALA A 74 -60.06 -0.06 -26.89
N ARG A 75 -60.63 -0.40 -25.72
CA ARG A 75 -62.00 -0.83 -25.37
C ARG A 75 -62.29 -2.32 -25.67
N LEU A 76 -62.44 -3.06 -24.57
CA LEU A 76 -63.07 -4.38 -24.24
C LEU A 76 -64.22 -4.87 -25.17
N PRO A 77 -64.66 -6.16 -25.19
CA PRO A 77 -64.94 -7.00 -23.98
C PRO A 77 -64.92 -8.57 -24.03
N ALA A 78 -65.03 -9.14 -22.81
CA ALA A 78 -65.75 -10.36 -22.33
C ALA A 78 -65.44 -11.79 -22.86
N SER A 79 -64.84 -12.68 -22.04
CA SER A 79 -65.44 -13.75 -21.18
C SER A 79 -65.63 -15.12 -21.88
N PRO A 80 -65.69 -16.31 -21.20
CA PRO A 80 -65.84 -16.58 -19.76
C PRO A 80 -64.97 -17.70 -19.12
N ARG A 81 -64.77 -17.56 -17.80
CA ARG A 81 -64.94 -18.56 -16.72
C ARG A 81 -64.41 -20.01 -16.91
N ALA A 82 -63.34 -20.32 -16.16
CA ALA A 82 -63.14 -21.64 -15.56
C ALA A 82 -62.89 -21.46 -14.05
N ARG A 83 -63.64 -22.24 -13.24
CA ARG A 83 -63.57 -22.28 -11.78
C ARG A 83 -62.36 -23.11 -11.36
N SER A 84 -61.53 -22.63 -10.44
CA SER A 84 -60.75 -23.50 -9.56
C SER A 84 -60.40 -22.77 -8.26
N SER A 85 -60.92 -23.32 -7.17
CA SER A 85 -60.28 -23.59 -5.87
C SER A 85 -59.36 -22.56 -5.24
N ALA A 86 -59.72 -22.18 -4.01
CA ALA A 86 -59.01 -21.31 -3.09
C ALA A 86 -57.63 -21.84 -2.64
N VAL A 87 -56.66 -20.92 -2.57
CA VAL A 87 -55.60 -20.81 -1.53
C VAL A 87 -55.24 -19.31 -1.46
N PRO A 88 -55.22 -18.65 -0.28
CA PRO A 88 -54.74 -17.27 -0.22
C PRO A 88 -53.22 -17.24 -0.47
N PRO A 89 -52.69 -16.40 -1.36
CA PRO A 89 -51.25 -16.24 -1.48
C PRO A 89 -50.74 -15.59 -0.20
N ALA A 90 -49.86 -16.30 0.50
CA ALA A 90 -49.03 -15.72 1.54
C ALA A 90 -48.23 -14.57 0.93
N VAL A 91 -48.45 -13.37 1.45
CA VAL A 91 -47.63 -12.19 1.16
C VAL A 91 -46.19 -12.56 1.50
N PRO A 92 -45.23 -12.52 0.56
CA PRO A 92 -43.83 -12.62 0.91
C PRO A 92 -43.51 -11.42 1.81
N GLN A 93 -43.26 -11.67 3.10
CA GLN A 93 -42.62 -10.68 3.95
C GLN A 93 -41.22 -10.47 3.38
N GLU A 94 -41.04 -9.33 2.73
CA GLU A 94 -39.74 -8.82 2.35
C GLU A 94 -38.84 -8.82 3.60
N PRO A 95 -37.68 -9.49 3.57
CA PRO A 95 -36.78 -9.48 4.72
C PRO A 95 -36.39 -8.03 4.98
N ALA A 96 -36.69 -7.56 6.19
CA ALA A 96 -36.27 -6.25 6.65
C ALA A 96 -34.76 -6.10 6.37
N PRO A 97 -34.31 -4.97 5.80
CA PRO A 97 -32.88 -4.76 5.58
C PRO A 97 -32.18 -4.93 6.91
N ALA A 98 -31.32 -5.95 7.00
CA ALA A 98 -30.40 -6.07 8.12
C ALA A 98 -29.74 -4.70 8.25
N ALA A 99 -29.99 -4.01 9.36
CA ALA A 99 -29.39 -2.73 9.64
C ALA A 99 -27.88 -2.91 9.44
N ALA A 100 -27.34 -2.32 8.37
CA ALA A 100 -25.92 -2.35 8.08
C ALA A 100 -25.26 -1.53 9.18
N VAL A 101 -24.91 -2.20 10.28
CA VAL A 101 -24.19 -1.59 11.39
C VAL A 101 -22.87 -1.13 10.80
N ALA A 102 -22.68 0.18 10.72
CA ALA A 102 -21.55 0.78 10.03
C ALA A 102 -20.23 0.29 10.65
N THR A 103 -19.34 -0.25 9.82
CA THR A 103 -17.96 -0.56 10.23
C THR A 103 -17.28 0.75 10.60
N SER A 104 -17.06 0.97 11.90
CA SER A 104 -16.32 2.14 12.36
C SER A 104 -14.83 1.94 12.11
N VAL A 105 -14.10 3.05 11.93
CA VAL A 105 -12.66 3.06 11.68
C VAL A 105 -11.98 3.78 12.84
N LYS A 106 -10.93 3.17 13.40
CA LYS A 106 -10.10 3.77 14.45
C LYS A 106 -8.66 3.87 13.97
N ILE A 107 -8.26 5.08 13.55
CA ILE A 107 -6.91 5.32 13.03
C ILE A 107 -5.86 5.06 14.14
N PRO A 108 -4.82 4.23 13.89
CA PRO A 108 -3.76 4.02 14.86
C PRO A 108 -2.99 5.33 15.10
N PRO A 109 -2.52 5.60 16.33
CA PRO A 109 -1.76 6.81 16.63
C PRO A 109 -0.45 6.87 15.82
N SER A 110 0.05 8.08 15.57
CA SER A 110 1.36 8.31 14.95
C SER A 110 2.45 7.51 15.68
N VAL A 111 3.32 6.86 14.92
CA VAL A 111 4.29 5.90 15.45
C VAL A 111 5.44 5.66 14.48
N LEU A 112 6.60 5.32 15.03
CA LEU A 112 7.72 4.76 14.30
C LEU A 112 7.92 3.30 14.69
N LEU A 113 7.81 2.38 13.72
CA LEU A 113 8.04 0.95 13.93
C LEU A 113 9.36 0.56 13.28
N GLN A 114 10.21 -0.10 14.05
CA GLN A 114 11.46 -0.66 13.58
C GLN A 114 11.32 -2.17 13.44
N TYR A 115 11.91 -2.73 12.39
CA TYR A 115 11.85 -4.15 12.11
C TYR A 115 13.24 -4.70 11.78
N GLN A 116 13.46 -5.94 12.19
CA GLN A 116 14.46 -6.80 11.56
C GLN A 116 13.84 -7.46 10.33
N VAL A 117 14.57 -7.51 9.22
CA VAL A 117 14.06 -8.12 7.99
C VAL A 117 14.93 -9.30 7.60
N THR A 118 14.32 -10.45 7.40
CA THR A 118 14.98 -11.57 6.72
C THR A 118 14.46 -11.63 5.29
N MET A 119 15.36 -11.72 4.32
CA MET A 119 15.01 -11.81 2.90
C MET A 119 15.65 -13.06 2.29
N GLN A 120 14.91 -13.76 1.45
CA GLN A 120 15.45 -14.81 0.60
C GLN A 120 15.30 -14.39 -0.85
N VAL A 121 16.44 -14.29 -1.55
CA VAL A 121 16.49 -14.00 -2.98
C VAL A 121 17.31 -15.09 -3.65
N ARG A 122 16.73 -15.81 -4.62
CA ARG A 122 17.40 -16.93 -5.31
C ARG A 122 17.99 -17.95 -4.32
N GLN A 123 17.21 -18.32 -3.31
CA GLN A 123 17.59 -19.24 -2.23
C GLN A 123 18.73 -18.75 -1.31
N GLN A 124 19.20 -17.51 -1.45
CA GLN A 124 20.18 -16.92 -0.56
C GLN A 124 19.48 -16.03 0.48
N ALA A 125 19.64 -16.38 1.75
CA ALA A 125 19.11 -15.60 2.86
C ALA A 125 20.05 -14.42 3.19
N SER A 126 19.47 -13.27 3.50
CA SER A 126 20.19 -12.09 3.98
C SER A 126 19.36 -11.36 5.03
N LEU A 127 20.05 -10.71 5.96
CA LEU A 127 19.44 -9.87 6.99
C LEU A 127 19.52 -8.41 6.59
N GLY A 128 18.47 -7.66 6.90
CA GLY A 128 18.38 -6.22 6.71
C GLY A 128 17.55 -5.58 7.81
N THR A 129 17.24 -4.31 7.62
CA THR A 129 16.40 -3.53 8.53
C THR A 129 15.29 -2.86 7.74
N SER A 130 14.16 -2.62 8.39
CA SER A 130 13.13 -1.75 7.84
C SER A 130 12.51 -0.88 8.90
N GLU A 131 11.91 0.21 8.45
CA GLU A 131 11.27 1.20 9.31
C GLU A 131 9.95 1.66 8.69
N LEU A 132 8.86 1.64 9.47
CA LEU A 132 7.58 2.25 9.11
C LEU A 132 7.38 3.51 9.96
N THR A 133 7.45 4.67 9.32
CA THR A 133 7.02 5.94 9.90
C THR A 133 5.56 6.19 9.54
N TRP A 134 4.68 6.27 10.54
CA TRP A 134 3.27 6.60 10.39
C TRP A 134 2.96 7.91 11.11
N ARG A 135 2.42 8.90 10.40
CA ARG A 135 2.11 10.23 10.93
C ARG A 135 0.77 10.71 10.43
N HIS A 136 -0.01 11.34 11.30
CA HIS A 136 -1.25 12.01 10.92
C HIS A 136 -1.65 13.08 11.94
N ASP A 137 -2.47 14.04 11.50
CA ASP A 137 -3.11 15.06 12.35
C ASP A 137 -4.61 14.80 12.57
N GLY A 138 -5.14 13.71 11.99
CA GLY A 138 -6.55 13.34 12.04
C GLY A 138 -7.33 13.75 10.78
N ASN A 139 -6.79 14.67 9.97
CA ASN A 139 -7.36 15.08 8.68
C ASN A 139 -6.50 14.63 7.50
N SER A 140 -5.18 14.63 7.66
CA SER A 140 -4.19 14.22 6.67
C SER A 140 -3.23 13.22 7.28
N TYR A 141 -2.62 12.39 6.42
CA TYR A 141 -1.65 11.40 6.85
C TYR A 141 -0.44 11.33 5.92
N GLU A 142 0.65 10.80 6.47
CA GLU A 142 1.86 10.40 5.78
C GLU A 142 2.33 9.04 6.31
N ALA A 143 2.59 8.10 5.40
CA ALA A 143 3.16 6.80 5.70
C ALA A 143 4.42 6.59 4.86
N ARG A 144 5.53 6.22 5.50
CA ARG A 144 6.80 5.92 4.84
C ARG A 144 7.32 4.58 5.31
N PHE A 145 7.56 3.66 4.39
CA PHE A 145 8.16 2.36 4.68
C PHE A 145 9.50 2.22 3.97
N GLU A 146 10.58 2.15 4.73
CA GLU A 146 11.94 2.05 4.22
C GLU A 146 12.51 0.67 4.53
N THR A 147 13.15 0.02 3.55
CA THR A 147 13.76 -1.30 3.69
C THR A 147 15.19 -1.26 3.16
N ALA A 148 16.16 -1.43 4.05
CA ALA A 148 17.57 -1.55 3.74
C ALA A 148 17.96 -3.04 3.60
N SER A 149 18.65 -3.37 2.51
CA SER A 149 19.15 -4.71 2.25
C SER A 149 20.64 -4.66 1.91
N PRO A 150 21.46 -5.61 2.40
CA PRO A 150 22.87 -5.69 2.03
C PRO A 150 23.11 -5.85 0.52
N SER A 151 22.12 -6.39 -0.21
CA SER A 151 22.23 -6.60 -1.66
C SER A 151 21.93 -5.35 -2.50
N SER A 152 21.59 -4.21 -1.88
CA SER A 152 21.26 -2.97 -2.59
C SER A 152 21.96 -1.76 -1.94
N PRO A 153 22.65 -0.90 -2.72
CA PRO A 153 23.36 0.27 -2.18
C PRO A 153 22.41 1.37 -1.67
N ARG A 154 21.14 1.33 -2.09
CA ARG A 154 20.10 2.25 -1.63
C ARG A 154 18.92 1.48 -1.05
N PRO A 155 18.31 1.96 0.04
CA PRO A 155 17.12 1.34 0.58
C PRO A 155 15.95 1.50 -0.39
N ARG A 156 15.03 0.53 -0.37
CA ARG A 156 13.73 0.68 -1.01
C ARG A 156 12.84 1.51 -0.12
N VAL A 157 12.16 2.50 -0.69
CA VAL A 157 11.29 3.42 0.02
C VAL A 157 9.92 3.42 -0.63
N GLN A 158 8.90 3.07 0.15
CA GLN A 158 7.50 3.30 -0.20
C GLN A 158 6.98 4.49 0.57
N HIS A 159 6.15 5.31 -0.07
CA HIS A 159 5.58 6.50 0.53
C HIS A 159 4.12 6.64 0.10
N SER A 160 3.21 6.83 1.05
CA SER A 160 1.79 7.09 0.82
C SER A 160 1.38 8.32 1.61
N ALA A 161 0.64 9.23 0.96
CA ALA A 161 0.09 10.40 1.61
C ALA A 161 -1.32 10.70 1.07
N GLY A 162 -2.16 11.25 1.93
CA GLY A 162 -3.56 11.54 1.60
C GLY A 162 -4.32 12.15 2.76
N SER A 163 -5.65 12.12 2.64
CA SER A 163 -6.58 12.56 3.67
C SER A 163 -7.09 11.40 4.51
N ILE A 164 -7.71 11.71 5.63
CA ILE A 164 -8.47 10.77 6.46
C ILE A 164 -9.94 11.18 6.37
N GLY A 165 -10.76 10.29 5.82
CA GLY A 165 -12.19 10.45 5.67
C GLY A 165 -12.99 9.59 6.65
N SER A 166 -14.31 9.61 6.52
CA SER A 166 -15.21 8.82 7.37
C SER A 166 -15.03 7.31 7.24
N ARG A 167 -14.46 6.84 6.13
CA ARG A 167 -14.16 5.42 5.88
C ARG A 167 -12.68 5.07 6.11
N GLY A 168 -11.91 5.98 6.72
CA GLY A 168 -10.48 5.78 6.97
C GLY A 168 -9.60 6.50 5.95
N LEU A 169 -8.52 5.86 5.54
CA LEU A 169 -7.49 6.47 4.71
C LEU A 169 -7.98 6.71 3.28
N GLU A 170 -7.65 7.88 2.75
CA GLU A 170 -7.96 8.30 1.39
C GLU A 170 -6.66 8.75 0.70
N PRO A 171 -5.88 7.81 0.11
CA PRO A 171 -4.60 8.14 -0.49
C PRO A 171 -4.75 9.09 -1.67
N ALA A 172 -3.89 10.10 -1.75
CA ALA A 172 -3.78 11.01 -2.89
C ALA A 172 -2.60 10.62 -3.81
N ARG A 173 -1.51 10.14 -3.22
CA ARG A 173 -0.31 9.72 -3.95
C ARG A 173 0.37 8.55 -3.25
N PHE A 174 0.82 7.59 -4.06
CA PHE A 174 1.72 6.51 -3.66
C PHE A 174 3.01 6.59 -4.48
N GLY A 175 4.16 6.43 -3.84
CA GLY A 175 5.48 6.37 -4.48
C GLY A 175 6.25 5.12 -4.03
N ASP A 176 6.98 4.51 -4.95
CA ASP A 176 7.84 3.35 -4.72
C ASP A 176 9.19 3.59 -5.39
N ARG A 177 10.22 3.77 -4.56
CA ARG A 177 11.60 4.00 -4.96
C ARG A 177 12.43 2.80 -4.57
N GLY A 178 12.80 1.98 -5.55
CA GLY A 178 13.76 0.88 -5.39
C GLY A 178 14.89 1.04 -6.39
N ARG A 179 14.93 0.15 -7.40
CA ARG A 179 15.85 0.29 -8.56
C ARG A 179 15.52 1.47 -9.47
N GLY A 180 14.28 1.94 -9.42
CA GLY A 180 13.80 3.17 -10.04
C GLY A 180 12.71 3.77 -9.18
N GLU A 181 12.14 4.91 -9.60
CA GLU A 181 11.06 5.59 -8.89
C GLU A 181 9.79 5.57 -9.75
N GLN A 182 8.71 5.05 -9.17
CA GLN A 182 7.39 5.00 -9.80
C GLN A 182 6.32 5.45 -8.81
N ALA A 183 5.21 5.96 -9.32
CA ALA A 183 4.14 6.49 -8.49
C ALA A 183 2.75 6.22 -9.10
N ALA A 184 1.75 6.21 -8.24
CA ALA A 184 0.34 6.25 -8.59
C ALA A 184 -0.31 7.48 -7.94
N HIS A 185 -1.16 8.18 -8.71
CA HIS A 185 -1.92 9.34 -8.25
C HIS A 185 -3.40 9.00 -8.28
N PHE A 186 -4.11 9.34 -7.21
CA PHE A 186 -5.53 9.08 -7.04
C PHE A 186 -6.30 10.36 -7.38
N ASP A 187 -6.60 10.52 -8.68
CA ASP A 187 -7.38 11.64 -9.22
C ASP A 187 -8.87 11.40 -8.92
N ARG A 188 -9.32 11.88 -7.75
CA ARG A 188 -10.72 11.75 -7.31
C ARG A 188 -11.69 12.56 -8.17
N ALA A 189 -11.27 13.73 -8.65
CA ALA A 189 -12.09 14.55 -9.53
C ALA A 189 -12.33 13.86 -10.89
N GLY A 190 -11.29 13.26 -11.45
CA GLY A 190 -11.36 12.46 -12.67
C GLY A 190 -11.73 10.99 -12.47
N GLN A 191 -12.05 10.56 -11.24
CA GLN A 191 -12.39 9.19 -10.84
C GLN A 191 -11.43 8.12 -11.38
N ARG A 192 -10.11 8.36 -11.29
CA ARG A 192 -9.10 7.48 -11.87
C ARG A 192 -7.80 7.42 -11.06
N VAL A 193 -7.07 6.33 -11.22
CA VAL A 193 -5.69 6.15 -10.76
C VAL A 193 -4.75 6.33 -11.95
N VAL A 194 -3.83 7.30 -11.87
CA VAL A 194 -2.86 7.64 -12.92
C VAL A 194 -1.46 7.20 -12.51
N PHE A 195 -0.77 6.45 -13.37
CA PHE A 195 0.56 5.92 -13.09
C PHE A 195 1.65 6.77 -13.74
N SER A 196 2.75 7.03 -13.00
CA SER A 196 3.86 7.87 -13.46
C SER A 196 4.68 7.26 -14.60
N ASN A 197 4.53 5.96 -14.84
CA ASN A 197 5.18 5.20 -15.91
C ASN A 197 4.35 5.17 -17.20
N ASN A 198 3.33 6.04 -17.31
CA ASN A 198 2.45 6.17 -18.46
C ASN A 198 1.71 4.87 -18.85
N ARG A 199 1.48 3.98 -17.87
CA ARG A 199 0.56 2.85 -18.03
C ARG A 199 -0.89 3.35 -18.14
N PRO A 200 -1.78 2.57 -18.79
CA PRO A 200 -3.21 2.90 -18.82
C PRO A 200 -3.75 3.20 -17.42
N ALA A 201 -4.50 4.30 -17.29
CA ALA A 201 -5.15 4.64 -16.04
C ALA A 201 -6.19 3.57 -15.66
N ALA A 202 -6.41 3.40 -14.36
CA ALA A 202 -7.44 2.51 -13.83
C ALA A 202 -8.62 3.33 -13.27
N PRO A 203 -9.85 2.83 -13.30
CA PRO A 203 -10.96 3.47 -12.61
C PRO A 203 -10.70 3.51 -11.10
N LEU A 204 -11.09 4.59 -10.43
CA LEU A 204 -10.93 4.75 -8.97
C LEU A 204 -12.21 4.33 -8.25
N ALA A 205 -12.15 3.21 -7.52
CA ALA A 205 -13.25 2.76 -6.68
C ALA A 205 -13.31 3.56 -5.36
N PRO A 206 -14.51 3.72 -4.76
CA PRO A 206 -14.63 4.26 -3.41
C PRO A 206 -13.81 3.45 -2.40
N GLY A 207 -13.08 4.14 -1.51
CA GLY A 207 -12.26 3.49 -0.49
C GLY A 207 -10.99 2.81 -1.03
N ALA A 208 -10.64 3.01 -2.30
CA ALA A 208 -9.42 2.49 -2.88
C ALA A 208 -8.19 2.93 -2.07
N GLN A 209 -7.29 1.99 -1.88
CA GLN A 209 -6.04 2.16 -1.15
C GLN A 209 -4.85 2.04 -2.10
N ASP A 210 -3.67 2.40 -1.62
CA ASP A 210 -2.41 1.98 -2.22
C ASP A 210 -1.78 0.84 -1.40
N ARG A 211 -0.74 0.25 -1.95
CA ARG A 211 -0.03 -0.88 -1.35
C ARG A 211 0.49 -0.64 0.08
N LEU A 212 0.82 0.60 0.45
CA LEU A 212 1.29 0.91 1.80
C LEU A 212 0.11 1.30 2.71
N SER A 213 -0.77 2.17 2.25
CA SER A 213 -1.94 2.61 3.03
C SER A 213 -2.89 1.47 3.38
N ILE A 214 -3.03 0.43 2.54
CA ILE A 214 -3.88 -0.71 2.86
C ILE A 214 -3.48 -1.41 4.17
N LEU A 215 -2.20 -1.44 4.52
CA LEU A 215 -1.72 -2.05 5.77
C LEU A 215 -2.28 -1.32 7.00
N LEU A 216 -2.30 0.01 6.92
CA LEU A 216 -2.76 0.91 7.97
C LEU A 216 -4.30 1.02 7.97
N GLN A 217 -4.93 0.90 6.80
CA GLN A 217 -6.38 0.82 6.68
C GLN A 217 -6.93 -0.46 7.32
N LEU A 218 -6.27 -1.61 7.11
CA LEU A 218 -6.63 -2.87 7.79
C LEU A 218 -6.48 -2.73 9.31
N ALA A 219 -5.37 -2.15 9.77
CA ALA A 219 -5.20 -1.80 11.20
C ALA A 219 -6.38 -0.99 11.73
N ALA A 220 -6.78 0.06 10.99
CA ALA A 220 -7.82 0.96 11.43
C ALA A 220 -9.23 0.34 11.42
N LEU A 221 -9.52 -0.52 10.44
CA LEU A 221 -10.78 -1.27 10.35
C LEU A 221 -10.91 -2.26 11.50
N VAL A 222 -9.89 -3.09 11.71
CA VAL A 222 -9.88 -4.11 12.77
C VAL A 222 -9.92 -3.42 14.15
N ALA A 223 -9.18 -2.32 14.34
CA ALA A 223 -9.21 -1.57 15.59
C ALA A 223 -10.56 -0.91 15.90
N GLY A 224 -11.32 -0.51 14.87
CA GLY A 224 -12.62 0.15 15.05
C GLY A 224 -13.74 -0.82 15.37
N THR A 225 -13.73 -2.00 14.76
CA THR A 225 -14.79 -3.02 14.94
C THR A 225 -14.23 -4.45 14.94
N PRO A 226 -13.47 -4.87 15.98
CA PRO A 226 -12.88 -6.21 16.04
C PRO A 226 -13.89 -7.35 15.81
N ASP A 227 -15.11 -7.23 16.34
CA ASP A 227 -16.18 -8.23 16.21
C ASP A 227 -16.69 -8.43 14.76
N ARG A 228 -16.29 -7.55 13.83
CA ARG A 228 -16.59 -7.67 12.39
C ARG A 228 -15.51 -8.40 11.61
N PHE A 229 -14.40 -8.74 12.25
CA PHE A 229 -13.27 -9.44 11.64
C PHE A 229 -12.96 -10.76 12.39
N PRO A 230 -13.93 -11.70 12.52
CA PRO A 230 -13.62 -13.05 12.98
C PRO A 230 -12.76 -13.80 11.95
N ALA A 231 -12.16 -14.92 12.36
CA ALA A 231 -11.45 -15.80 11.44
C ALA A 231 -12.36 -16.21 10.26
N GLY A 232 -11.80 -16.19 9.05
CA GLY A 232 -12.51 -16.41 7.79
C GLY A 232 -13.18 -15.17 7.20
N ALA A 233 -13.25 -14.04 7.92
CA ALA A 233 -13.78 -12.79 7.36
C ALA A 233 -12.90 -12.29 6.21
N GLU A 234 -13.53 -11.76 5.16
CA GLU A 234 -12.84 -11.21 4.01
C GLU A 234 -12.95 -9.69 3.94
N VAL A 235 -11.85 -9.05 3.53
CA VAL A 235 -11.77 -7.62 3.27
C VAL A 235 -11.34 -7.42 1.82
N VAL A 236 -12.28 -6.96 0.98
CA VAL A 236 -12.04 -6.69 -0.44
C VAL A 236 -11.82 -5.19 -0.62
N VAL A 237 -10.64 -4.81 -1.11
CA VAL A 237 -10.28 -3.40 -1.33
C VAL A 237 -9.54 -3.25 -2.64
N GLN A 238 -9.95 -2.30 -3.48
CA GLN A 238 -9.13 -1.93 -4.63
C GLN A 238 -7.80 -1.37 -4.12
N THR A 239 -6.70 -1.99 -4.50
CA THR A 239 -5.36 -1.56 -4.11
C THR A 239 -4.54 -1.20 -5.34
N ALA A 240 -4.02 0.02 -5.37
CA ALA A 240 -3.09 0.47 -6.38
C ALA A 240 -1.65 0.14 -5.97
N THR A 241 -0.92 -0.49 -6.89
CA THR A 241 0.55 -0.48 -6.91
C THR A 241 1.02 0.71 -7.75
N ALA A 242 2.34 0.86 -7.95
CA ALA A 242 2.88 1.86 -8.87
C ALA A 242 2.64 1.54 -10.37
N ARG A 243 1.95 0.43 -10.69
CA ARG A 243 1.80 -0.09 -12.07
C ARG A 243 0.37 -0.47 -12.46
N GLU A 244 -0.46 -0.82 -11.48
CA GLU A 244 -1.81 -1.32 -11.70
C GLU A 244 -2.67 -1.05 -10.46
N ALA A 245 -3.99 -1.10 -10.62
CA ALA A 245 -4.93 -1.07 -9.52
C ALA A 245 -5.99 -2.14 -9.73
N GLY A 246 -6.21 -2.97 -8.71
CA GLY A 246 -7.14 -4.09 -8.79
C GLY A 246 -7.59 -4.55 -7.40
N PRO A 247 -8.60 -5.44 -7.33
CA PRO A 247 -9.10 -5.89 -6.03
C PRO A 247 -8.08 -6.79 -5.34
N TRP A 248 -7.77 -6.44 -4.10
CA TRP A 248 -7.06 -7.28 -3.15
C TRP A 248 -8.07 -7.84 -2.15
N VAL A 249 -8.00 -9.15 -1.92
CA VAL A 249 -8.86 -9.86 -0.96
C VAL A 249 -7.96 -10.32 0.18
N PHE A 250 -8.22 -9.81 1.39
CA PHE A 250 -7.56 -10.25 2.60
C PHE A 250 -8.51 -11.14 3.39
N THR A 251 -8.04 -12.31 3.81
CA THR A 251 -8.75 -13.20 4.72
C THR A 251 -8.16 -13.04 6.11
N VAL A 252 -9.01 -12.89 7.12
CA VAL A 252 -8.59 -12.90 8.52
C VAL A 252 -8.31 -14.35 8.91
N ASP A 253 -7.06 -14.68 9.21
CA ASP A 253 -6.68 -16.03 9.64
C ASP A 253 -7.06 -16.25 11.11
N GLY A 254 -7.02 -15.19 11.92
CA GLY A 254 -7.42 -15.20 13.33
C GLY A 254 -6.29 -14.79 14.29
N PRO A 255 -6.50 -14.98 15.61
CA PRO A 255 -5.49 -14.68 16.62
C PRO A 255 -4.25 -15.57 16.53
N GLU A 256 -3.06 -15.00 16.70
CA GLU A 256 -1.78 -15.71 16.71
C GLU A 256 -0.82 -15.07 17.73
N GLN A 257 -0.21 -15.89 18.60
CA GLN A 257 0.90 -15.46 19.46
C GLN A 257 2.21 -15.53 18.66
N LEU A 258 2.96 -14.43 18.62
CA LEU A 258 4.25 -14.36 17.95
C LEU A 258 5.39 -14.12 18.93
N GLN A 259 6.46 -14.88 18.77
CA GLN A 259 7.77 -14.54 19.33
C GLN A 259 8.53 -13.71 18.29
N LEU A 260 8.65 -12.40 18.52
CA LEU A 260 9.34 -11.46 17.62
C LEU A 260 10.67 -10.99 18.24
N PRO A 261 11.58 -10.40 17.44
CA PRO A 261 12.82 -9.82 17.95
C PRO A 261 12.61 -8.80 19.08
N GLY A 262 11.53 -8.03 19.03
CA GLY A 262 11.18 -7.06 20.08
C GLY A 262 10.48 -7.64 21.31
N GLY A 263 10.14 -8.93 21.30
CA GLY A 263 9.39 -9.61 22.38
C GLY A 263 8.17 -10.40 21.89
N GLU A 264 7.45 -10.98 22.85
CA GLU A 264 6.21 -11.73 22.56
C GLU A 264 5.02 -10.76 22.39
N LEU A 265 4.21 -10.97 21.36
CA LEU A 265 2.99 -10.20 21.12
C LEU A 265 1.84 -11.10 20.67
N GLY A 266 0.65 -10.83 21.20
CA GLY A 266 -0.59 -11.31 20.61
C GLY A 266 -0.98 -10.47 19.41
N THR A 267 -1.37 -11.16 18.33
CA THR A 267 -1.66 -10.56 17.04
C THR A 267 -2.92 -11.15 16.42
N VAL A 268 -3.46 -10.46 15.43
CA VAL A 268 -4.44 -10.98 14.48
C VAL A 268 -3.77 -11.03 13.11
N LYS A 269 -3.73 -12.21 12.51
CA LYS A 269 -3.14 -12.41 11.18
C LYS A 269 -4.19 -12.22 10.09
N LEU A 270 -3.79 -11.54 9.03
CA LEU A 270 -4.53 -11.43 7.78
C LEU A 270 -3.63 -11.86 6.61
N THR A 271 -4.18 -12.65 5.69
CA THR A 271 -3.49 -13.11 4.50
C THR A 271 -4.20 -12.64 3.24
N ARG A 272 -3.48 -12.01 2.31
CA ARG A 272 -3.85 -11.89 0.91
C ARG A 272 -3.19 -13.04 0.13
N PRO A 273 -3.93 -14.07 -0.28
CA PRO A 273 -3.39 -15.13 -1.13
C PRO A 273 -3.11 -14.60 -2.54
N PRO A 274 -2.19 -15.24 -3.29
CA PRO A 274 -2.01 -14.94 -4.70
C PRO A 274 -3.25 -15.34 -5.49
N ARG A 275 -3.70 -14.49 -6.42
CA ARG A 275 -4.87 -14.75 -7.28
C ARG A 275 -4.54 -15.50 -8.56
N GLY A 276 -3.26 -15.80 -8.79
CA GLY A 276 -2.74 -16.50 -9.96
C GLY A 276 -1.22 -16.64 -9.88
N GLU A 277 -0.62 -17.31 -10.86
CA GLU A 277 0.81 -17.68 -10.87
C GLU A 277 1.75 -16.47 -10.72
N PHE A 278 1.37 -15.31 -11.25
CA PHE A 278 2.20 -14.09 -11.23
C PHE A 278 1.83 -13.11 -10.12
N ASP A 279 0.97 -13.51 -9.19
CA ASP A 279 0.58 -12.69 -8.05
C ASP A 279 1.40 -13.05 -6.81
N GLN A 280 1.65 -12.04 -5.98
CA GLN A 280 2.36 -12.20 -4.72
C GLN A 280 1.41 -12.61 -3.60
N ARG A 281 1.94 -13.28 -2.58
CA ARG A 281 1.28 -13.44 -1.29
C ARG A 281 1.73 -12.33 -0.34
N LEU A 282 0.78 -11.76 0.40
CA LEU A 282 1.07 -10.80 1.48
C LEU A 282 0.41 -11.30 2.76
N GLU A 283 1.17 -11.37 3.84
CA GLU A 283 0.70 -11.72 5.17
C GLU A 283 1.02 -10.54 6.11
N VAL A 284 0.06 -10.19 6.96
CA VAL A 284 0.13 -9.04 7.86
C VAL A 284 -0.34 -9.49 9.24
N TRP A 285 0.43 -9.14 10.27
CA TRP A 285 0.03 -9.38 11.66
C TRP A 285 -0.14 -8.04 12.36
N LEU A 286 -1.35 -7.82 12.87
CA LEU A 286 -1.74 -6.61 13.58
C LEU A 286 -1.75 -6.91 15.08
N ALA A 287 -1.11 -6.08 15.92
CA ALA A 287 -1.04 -6.32 17.37
C ALA A 287 -2.08 -5.48 18.13
N PRO A 288 -3.17 -6.06 18.69
CA PRO A 288 -4.14 -5.31 19.48
C PRO A 288 -3.50 -4.52 20.64
N GLY A 289 -2.51 -5.12 21.32
CA GLY A 289 -1.75 -4.49 22.41
C GLY A 289 -0.87 -3.30 21.97
N GLN A 290 -0.68 -3.09 20.67
CA GLN A 290 0.04 -1.95 20.10
C GLN A 290 -0.86 -1.08 19.20
N ALA A 291 -2.15 -0.96 19.55
CA ALA A 291 -3.12 -0.21 18.76
C ALA A 291 -3.27 -0.71 17.31
N TYR A 292 -3.16 -2.04 17.13
CA TYR A 292 -3.31 -2.76 15.85
C TYR A 292 -2.29 -2.40 14.77
N VAL A 293 -1.20 -1.72 15.12
CA VAL A 293 -0.12 -1.46 14.14
C VAL A 293 0.45 -2.77 13.57
N PRO A 294 0.93 -2.78 12.31
CA PRO A 294 1.46 -3.99 11.69
C PRO A 294 2.83 -4.36 12.29
N VAL A 295 2.86 -5.38 13.14
CA VAL A 295 4.09 -5.85 13.83
C VAL A 295 4.82 -6.95 13.07
N ARG A 296 4.19 -7.53 12.05
CA ARG A 296 4.89 -8.39 11.09
C ARG A 296 4.30 -8.22 9.71
N LEU A 297 5.16 -8.21 8.71
CA LEU A 297 4.79 -8.20 7.30
C LEU A 297 5.60 -9.27 6.60
N ARG A 298 4.95 -10.23 5.93
CA ARG A 298 5.63 -11.19 5.08
C ARG A 298 5.13 -11.07 3.66
N LEU A 299 6.06 -10.81 2.75
CA LEU A 299 5.79 -10.77 1.33
C LEU A 299 6.47 -11.95 0.65
N THR A 300 5.73 -12.72 -0.15
CA THR A 300 6.27 -13.79 -0.98
C THR A 300 5.93 -13.53 -2.44
N GLN A 301 6.96 -13.43 -3.26
CA GLN A 301 6.87 -13.16 -4.69
C GLN A 301 6.51 -14.44 -5.45
N PRO A 302 5.98 -14.31 -6.68
CA PRO A 302 5.68 -15.45 -7.57
C PRO A 302 6.81 -16.46 -7.74
N ASN A 303 8.05 -15.97 -7.77
CA ASN A 303 9.25 -16.78 -7.94
C ASN A 303 9.74 -17.46 -6.64
N GLY A 304 8.99 -17.36 -5.55
CA GLY A 304 9.34 -17.93 -4.25
C GLY A 304 10.30 -17.08 -3.41
N ASP A 305 10.81 -15.96 -3.93
CA ASP A 305 11.57 -15.01 -3.13
C ASP A 305 10.64 -14.37 -2.08
N TRP A 306 11.16 -14.08 -0.90
CA TRP A 306 10.35 -13.50 0.17
C TRP A 306 11.13 -12.51 1.04
N ALA A 307 10.38 -11.64 1.70
CA ALA A 307 10.86 -10.74 2.75
C ALA A 307 9.92 -10.86 3.96
N ASP A 308 10.47 -11.07 5.14
CA ASP A 308 9.76 -11.16 6.41
C ASP A 308 10.28 -10.08 7.36
N HIS A 309 9.46 -9.06 7.56
CA HIS A 309 9.71 -7.91 8.42
C HIS A 309 9.11 -8.19 9.78
N GLN A 310 9.93 -8.40 10.79
CA GLN A 310 9.51 -8.74 12.15
C GLN A 310 9.81 -7.59 13.09
N TRP A 311 8.80 -7.20 13.87
CA TRP A 311 8.89 -6.07 14.77
C TRP A 311 10.04 -6.22 15.77
N LEU A 312 10.80 -5.13 15.89
CA LEU A 312 11.94 -5.00 16.78
C LEU A 312 11.66 -3.98 17.89
N ALA A 313 11.10 -2.82 17.55
CA ALA A 313 10.83 -1.76 18.50
C ALA A 313 9.75 -0.79 18.00
N THR A 314 9.14 -0.07 18.93
CA THR A 314 8.15 0.98 18.67
C THR A 314 8.60 2.27 19.36
N ASP A 315 8.78 3.34 18.60
CA ASP A 315 9.00 4.70 19.11
C ASP A 315 7.71 5.52 18.90
N ARG A 316 7.14 6.01 20.00
CA ARG A 316 5.92 6.84 20.00
C ARG A 316 6.37 8.29 20.18
N ARG A 317 6.30 9.05 19.09
CA ARG A 317 6.62 10.48 19.06
C ARG A 317 5.37 11.34 19.08
#